data_AF-A0A358HZH2-F1
#
_entry.id   AF-A0A358HZH2-F1
#
_cell.length_a   1.000
_cell.length_b   1.000
_cell.length_c   1.000
_cell.angle_alpha   90.00
_cell.angle_beta   90.00
_cell.angle_gamma   90.00
#
_symmetry.space_group_name_H-M   'P 1'
#
loop_
_entity.id
_entity.type
_entity.pdbx_description
1 polymer ?
#
loop_
_entity_poly.entity_id
_entity_poly.type
_entity_poly.pdbx_seq_one_letter_code
_entity_poly.pdbx_strand_id
1 'polypeptide(L)'
;LEQVLAGLEAAKQAGIHIKINTVALRNFNEDEMSRLVAWCGKEGFDLCLIETMPLGDIDGDRTEQYLPLTVVRERLEQEYTLIPSEYVTPGPAR
;
A
#
# COMPACT_ATOMS: atom_id res chain seq x y z
N LEU A 1 -4.59 -15.90 -7.83
CA LEU A 1 -5.23 -14.68 -7.29
C LEU A 1 -6.59 -14.98 -6.66
N GLU A 2 -7.43 -15.80 -7.29
CA GLU A 2 -8.78 -16.16 -6.80
C GLU A 2 -8.83 -16.61 -5.34
N GLN A 3 -7.90 -17.48 -4.91
CA GLN A 3 -7.81 -17.92 -3.51
C GLN A 3 -7.65 -16.76 -2.51
N VAL A 4 -6.84 -15.75 -2.85
CA VAL A 4 -6.60 -14.58 -2.00
C VAL A 4 -7.87 -13.73 -1.92
N LEU A 5 -8.50 -13.45 -3.05
CA LEU A 5 -9.74 -12.67 -3.11
C LEU A 5 -10.88 -13.37 -2.35
N ALA A 6 -11.02 -14.68 -2.50
CA ALA A 6 -11.99 -15.47 -1.75
C ALA A 6 -11.70 -15.45 -0.24
N GLY A 7 -10.43 -15.48 0.17
CA GLY A 7 -10.04 -15.36 1.57
C GLY A 7 -10.35 -13.98 2.16
N LEU A 8 -10.12 -12.90 1.40
CA LEU A 8 -10.48 -11.54 1.80
C LEU A 8 -12.00 -11.39 1.97
N GLU A 9 -12.78 -11.92 1.03
CA GLU A 9 -14.24 -11.89 1.11
C GLU A 9 -14.75 -12.68 2.33
N ALA A 10 -14.22 -13.88 2.58
CA ALA A 10 -14.58 -14.68 3.75
C ALA A 10 -14.23 -13.97 5.07
N ALA A 11 -13.05 -13.35 5.16
CA ALA A 11 -12.63 -12.58 6.34
C ALA A 11 -13.51 -11.35 6.56
N LYS A 12 -13.87 -10.64 5.49
CA LYS A 12 -14.79 -9.49 5.52
C LYS A 12 -16.17 -9.92 6.02
N GLN A 13 -16.72 -11.03 5.50
CA GLN A 13 -18.00 -11.60 5.96
C GLN A 13 -17.96 -12.04 7.43
N ALA A 14 -16.80 -12.48 7.92
CA ALA A 14 -16.58 -12.81 9.32
C ALA A 14 -16.41 -11.57 10.24
N GLY A 15 -16.44 -10.35 9.68
CA GLY A 15 -16.25 -9.11 10.44
C GLY A 15 -14.81 -8.87 10.90
N ILE A 16 -13.83 -9.53 10.27
CA ILE A 16 -12.41 -9.31 10.56
C ILE A 16 -11.97 -8.01 9.90
N HIS A 17 -11.32 -7.14 10.67
CA HIS A 17 -10.71 -5.92 10.12
C HIS A 17 -9.49 -6.28 9.27
N ILE A 18 -9.51 -5.88 7.99
CA ILE A 18 -8.50 -6.27 7.01
C ILE A 18 -7.58 -5.08 6.72
N LYS A 19 -6.27 -5.34 6.81
CA LYS A 19 -5.21 -4.41 6.41
C LYS A 19 -4.40 -5.00 5.26
N ILE A 20 -4.35 -4.29 4.14
CA ILE A 20 -3.51 -4.58 2.99
C ILE A 20 -2.19 -3.82 3.15
N ASN A 21 -1.07 -4.56 3.12
CA ASN A 21 0.26 -3.95 3.12
C ASN A 21 0.81 -4.05 1.70
N THR A 22 1.33 -2.94 1.17
CA THR A 22 1.85 -2.89 -0.20
C THR A 22 3.18 -2.18 -0.22
N VAL A 23 4.18 -2.87 -0.74
CA VAL A 23 5.49 -2.29 -0.99
C VAL A 23 5.42 -1.52 -2.31
N ALA A 24 5.74 -0.23 -2.27
CA ALA A 24 5.73 0.64 -3.43
C ALA A 24 7.06 0.52 -4.17
N LEU A 25 7.01 0.13 -5.45
CA LEU A 25 8.17 -0.20 -6.27
C LEU A 25 8.16 0.62 -7.56
N ARG A 26 9.27 1.31 -7.81
CA ARG A 26 9.50 2.04 -9.07
C ARG A 26 9.51 1.07 -10.25
N ASN A 27 8.98 1.50 -11.39
CA ASN A 27 8.88 0.72 -12.63
C ASN A 27 8.11 -0.60 -12.50
N PHE A 28 7.31 -0.77 -11.43
CA PHE A 28 6.54 -2.00 -11.21
C PHE A 28 5.07 -1.73 -10.90
N ASN A 29 4.77 -1.05 -9.79
CA ASN A 29 3.39 -0.80 -9.36
C ASN A 29 3.09 0.67 -9.03
N GLU A 30 4.04 1.57 -9.27
CA GLU A 30 3.95 2.98 -8.87
C GLU A 30 2.74 3.73 -9.46
N ASP A 31 2.28 3.31 -10.64
CA ASP A 31 1.12 3.90 -11.33
C ASP A 31 -0.21 3.24 -10.93
N GLU A 32 -0.19 2.22 -10.07
CA GLU A 32 -1.40 1.52 -9.62
C GLU A 32 -1.89 1.99 -8.24
N MET A 33 -1.15 2.89 -7.58
CA MET A 33 -1.41 3.31 -6.20
C MET A 33 -2.81 3.93 -6.03
N SER A 34 -3.23 4.83 -6.91
CA SER A 34 -4.57 5.44 -6.89
C SER A 34 -5.67 4.39 -7.02
N ARG A 35 -5.50 3.42 -7.93
CA ARG A 35 -6.47 2.32 -8.11
C ARG A 35 -6.55 1.43 -6.87
N LEU A 36 -5.43 1.16 -6.23
CA LEU A 36 -5.38 0.36 -5.01
C LEU A 36 -6.07 1.07 -3.85
N VAL A 37 -5.83 2.37 -3.66
CA VAL A 37 -6.53 3.21 -2.68
C VAL A 37 -8.04 3.15 -2.91
N ALA A 38 -8.49 3.36 -4.15
CA ALA A 38 -9.91 3.31 -4.50
C ALA A 38 -10.54 1.94 -4.20
N TRP A 39 -9.84 0.86 -4.53
CA TRP A 39 -10.32 -0.50 -4.26
C TRP A 39 -10.40 -0.79 -2.76
N CYS A 40 -9.36 -0.49 -1.99
CA CYS A 40 -9.37 -0.64 -0.53
C CYS A 40 -10.51 0.18 0.11
N GLY A 41 -10.70 1.43 -0.32
CA GLY A 41 -11.79 2.27 0.14
C GLY A 41 -13.18 1.70 -0.17
N LYS A 42 -13.37 1.16 -1.38
CA LYS A 42 -14.62 0.49 -1.78
C LYS A 42 -14.90 -0.76 -0.95
N GLU A 43 -13.87 -1.54 -0.66
CA GLU A 43 -14.00 -2.79 0.09
C GLU A 43 -14.03 -2.58 1.62
N GLY A 44 -13.67 -1.40 2.10
CA GLY A 44 -13.55 -1.10 3.53
C GLY A 44 -12.27 -1.67 4.15
N PHE A 45 -11.21 -1.83 3.37
CA PHE A 45 -9.91 -2.30 3.83
C PHE A 45 -8.99 -1.13 4.16
N ASP A 46 -8.19 -1.27 5.21
CA ASP A 46 -7.08 -0.35 5.47
C ASP A 46 -5.94 -0.64 4.50
N LEU A 47 -5.34 0.42 3.93
CA LEU A 47 -4.14 0.31 3.09
C LEU A 47 -2.93 0.90 3.81
N CYS A 48 -1.83 0.16 3.81
CA CYS A 48 -0.53 0.63 4.28
C CYS A 48 0.49 0.50 3.16
N LEU A 49 0.98 1.65 2.70
CA LEU A 49 2.07 1.72 1.75
C LEU A 49 3.40 1.66 2.49
N ILE A 50 4.32 0.86 1.98
CA ILE A 50 5.63 0.60 2.57
C ILE A 50 6.68 1.08 1.59
N GLU A 51 7.53 2.01 2.05
CA GLU A 51 8.72 2.41 1.31
C GLU A 51 9.70 1.25 1.28
N THR A 52 10.20 0.93 0.09
CA THR A 52 11.31 -0.01 -0.03
C THR A 52 12.56 0.59 0.58
N MET A 53 13.15 -0.07 1.58
CA MET A 53 14.50 0.26 1.99
C MET A 53 15.49 -0.26 0.95
N PRO A 54 16.48 0.53 0.50
CA PRO A 54 17.63 -0.02 -0.17
C PRO A 54 18.35 -0.91 0.84
N LEU A 55 18.25 -2.21 0.65
CA LEU A 55 19.18 -3.11 1.32
C LEU A 55 20.59 -2.70 0.84
N GLY A 56 21.60 -2.73 1.73
CA GLY A 56 22.98 -2.30 1.42
C GLY A 56 23.64 -3.10 0.29
N ASP A 57 24.96 -3.24 0.25
CA ASP A 57 25.67 -3.98 -0.82
C ASP A 57 25.19 -5.45 -0.93
N ILE A 58 24.11 -5.64 -1.66
CA ILE A 58 23.57 -6.92 -2.08
C ILE A 58 23.67 -6.88 -3.59
N ASP A 59 24.47 -7.80 -4.13
CA ASP A 59 24.64 -8.01 -5.56
C ASP A 59 23.26 -8.18 -6.22
N GLY A 60 22.81 -7.16 -6.95
CA GLY A 60 21.60 -7.19 -7.79
C GLY A 60 20.64 -6.00 -7.62
N ASP A 61 20.60 -5.15 -8.66
CA ASP A 61 19.50 -4.40 -9.32
C ASP A 61 18.30 -3.80 -8.54
N ARG A 62 18.26 -3.91 -7.20
CA ARG A 62 17.12 -3.45 -6.38
C ARG A 62 17.15 -1.95 -6.09
N THR A 63 18.27 -1.29 -6.34
CA THR A 63 18.37 0.18 -6.26
C THR A 63 17.45 0.86 -7.27
N GLU A 64 17.25 0.26 -8.45
CA GLU A 64 16.36 0.81 -9.49
C GLU A 64 14.87 0.75 -9.10
N GLN A 65 14.52 -0.09 -8.13
CA GLN A 65 13.14 -0.25 -7.64
C GLN A 65 12.80 0.68 -6.47
N TYR A 66 13.76 1.48 -6.00
CA TYR A 66 13.53 2.44 -4.93
C TYR A 66 12.52 3.52 -5.32
N LEU A 67 11.43 3.60 -4.56
CA LEU A 67 10.39 4.59 -4.71
C LEU A 67 10.09 5.26 -3.36
N PRO A 68 10.50 6.53 -3.18
CA PRO A 68 10.12 7.30 -2.01
C PRO A 68 8.60 7.42 -1.88
N LEU A 69 8.04 7.23 -0.69
CA LEU A 69 6.60 7.42 -0.45
C LEU A 69 6.17 8.88 -0.56
N THR A 70 7.10 9.84 -0.47
CA THR A 70 6.82 11.25 -0.80
C THR A 70 6.33 11.40 -2.23
N VAL A 71 6.96 10.69 -3.19
CA VAL A 71 6.53 10.68 -4.60
C VAL A 71 5.15 10.05 -4.75
N VAL A 72 4.90 8.94 -4.05
CA VAL A 72 3.58 8.29 -4.08
C VAL A 72 2.51 9.22 -3.50
N ARG A 73 2.80 9.90 -2.40
CA ARG A 73 1.91 10.89 -1.78
C ARG A 73 1.60 12.05 -2.73
N GLU A 74 2.62 12.65 -3.35
CA GLU A 74 2.45 13.75 -4.32
C GLU A 74 1.56 13.35 -5.50
N ARG A 75 1.67 12.11 -5.98
CA ARG A 75 0.80 11.57 -7.04
C ARG A 75 -0.64 11.39 -6.55
N LEU A 76 -0.83 10.80 -5.38
CA LEU A 76 -2.16 10.65 -4.78
C LEU A 76 -2.82 12.02 -4.54
N GLU A 77 -2.07 13.04 -4.14
CA GLU A 77 -2.56 14.41 -3.95
C GLU A 77 -3.04 15.08 -5.26
N GLN A 78 -2.68 14.55 -6.44
CA GLN A 78 -3.24 15.03 -7.71
C GLN A 78 -4.69 14.58 -7.93
N GLU A 79 -5.10 13.46 -7.32
CA GLU A 79 -6.42 12.84 -7.50
C GLU A 79 -7.29 12.91 -6.25
N TYR A 80 -6.68 13.06 -5.07
CA TYR A 80 -7.35 12.99 -3.77
C TYR A 80 -6.95 14.14 -2.85
N THR A 81 -7.91 14.57 -2.04
CA THR A 81 -7.60 15.41 -0.87
C THR A 81 -7.17 14.51 0.29
N LEU A 82 -5.87 14.50 0.59
CA LEU A 82 -5.34 13.73 1.72
C LEU A 82 -5.49 14.53 3.03
N ILE A 83 -6.22 13.96 3.98
CA ILE A 83 -6.42 14.56 5.31
C ILE A 83 -5.55 13.77 6.31
N PRO A 84 -4.64 14.43 7.05
CA PRO A 84 -3.88 13.79 8.12
C PRO A 84 -4.80 13.13 9.13
N SER A 85 -4.47 11.92 9.55
CA SER A 85 -5.23 11.16 10.54
C SER A 85 -4.40 10.96 11.81
N GLU A 86 -5.04 11.11 12.98
CA GLU A 86 -4.45 10.74 14.27
C GLU A 86 -4.66 9.25 14.60
N TYR A 87 -5.26 8.49 13.67
CA TYR A 87 -5.51 7.06 13.85
C TYR A 87 -4.20 6.28 13.91
N VAL A 88 -4.01 5.51 14.98
CA VAL A 88 -2.81 4.70 15.21
C VAL A 88 -3.18 3.22 15.16
N THR A 89 -2.46 2.45 14.35
CA THR A 89 -2.56 0.99 14.33
C THR A 89 -1.44 0.36 15.17
N PRO A 90 -1.64 -0.85 15.74
CA PRO A 90 -0.55 -1.60 16.33
C PRO A 90 0.52 -1.92 15.26
N GLY A 91 1.76 -1.51 15.49
CA GLY A 91 2.88 -1.76 14.59
C GLY A 91 3.75 -0.53 14.34
N PRO A 92 4.84 -0.68 13.57
CA PRO A 92 5.81 0.40 13.32
C PRO A 92 5.33 1.41 12.26
N ALA A 93 4.27 1.11 11.50
CA ALA A 93 3.70 2.02 10.52
C ALA A 93 3.13 3.26 11.23
N ARG A 94 3.60 4.45 10.84
CA ARG A 94 3.18 5.75 11.33
C ARG A 94 2.85 6.68 10.17
#